data_AF-A0AAU2PBN7-F1
#
_entry.id   AF-A0AAU2PBN7-F1
#
_cell.length_a   1.000
_cell.length_b   1.000
_cell.length_c   1.000
_cell.angle_alpha   90.00
_cell.angle_beta   90.00
_cell.angle_gamma   90.00
#
_symmetry.space_group_name_H-M   'P 1'
#
loop_
_entity.id
_entity.type
_entity.pdbx_description
1 polymer ?
#
loop_
_entity_poly.entity_id
_entity_poly.type
_entity_poly.pdbx_seq_one_letter_code
_entity_poly.pdbx_strand_id
1 'polypeptide(L)'
;MIVVYTPKGGEPQHYDASTLKVSEASIVQRTVDMKWQEILAGLEQDDLDAMRGIIWVIRKRSEPSLRWGDFDPGVLEMTSRMDDGEMERWMTAFVAASDSDLEWETIHKIIDSRIDDVAADPERARVLLAAQAPSPKAEAPEQGSEPEPAAEPKTGEDPSPSPTSSEPGTPTSASSPTSSTSRRKKSTTSTSSTSTT
;
A
#
# COMPACT_ATOMS: atom_id res chain seq x y z
N MET A 1 0.02 2.56 -2.09
CA MET A 1 0.09 4.04 -1.99
C MET A 1 1.31 4.58 -2.68
N ILE A 2 1.12 5.66 -3.44
CA ILE A 2 2.15 6.37 -4.18
C ILE A 2 2.42 7.69 -3.47
N VAL A 3 3.69 8.03 -3.23
CA VAL A 3 4.09 9.36 -2.78
C VAL A 3 4.56 10.15 -4.00
N VAL A 4 3.92 11.28 -4.26
CA VAL A 4 4.28 12.21 -5.34
C VAL A 4 5.16 13.31 -4.73
N TYR A 5 6.41 13.39 -5.19
CA TYR A 5 7.34 14.45 -4.83
C TYR A 5 7.55 15.39 -6.00
N THR A 6 7.18 16.66 -5.85
CA THR A 6 7.35 17.71 -6.85
C THR A 6 8.33 18.75 -6.31
N PRO A 7 9.64 18.62 -6.62
CA PRO A 7 10.62 19.64 -6.23
C PRO A 7 10.23 21.01 -6.80
N LYS A 8 10.58 22.08 -6.10
CA LYS A 8 10.36 23.45 -6.60
C LYS A 8 10.90 23.66 -8.03
N GLY A 9 9.98 23.84 -8.98
CA GLY A 9 10.29 24.07 -10.39
C GLY A 9 10.77 22.84 -11.16
N GLY A 10 10.62 21.64 -10.59
CA GLY A 10 10.90 20.37 -11.22
C GLY A 10 9.62 19.60 -11.60
N GLU A 11 9.82 18.49 -12.31
CA GLU A 11 8.73 17.58 -12.65
C GLU A 11 8.31 16.72 -11.44
N PRO A 12 7.02 16.35 -11.33
CA PRO A 12 6.54 15.39 -10.35
C PRO A 12 7.25 14.03 -10.49
N GLN A 13 7.66 13.47 -9.36
CA GLN A 13 8.30 12.16 -9.26
C GLN A 13 7.42 11.25 -8.41
N HIS A 14 7.13 10.04 -8.90
CA HIS A 14 6.25 9.09 -8.25
C HIS A 14 7.06 7.99 -7.56
N TYR A 15 6.78 7.78 -6.28
CA TYR A 15 7.46 6.81 -5.42
C TYR A 15 6.46 5.83 -4.83
N ASP A 16 6.50 4.58 -5.29
CA ASP A 16 5.58 3.54 -4.83
C ASP A 16 6.06 2.88 -3.53
N ALA A 17 5.29 3.09 -2.44
CA ALA A 17 5.59 2.54 -1.13
C ALA A 17 5.48 1.00 -1.07
N SER A 18 4.69 0.39 -1.95
CA SER A 18 4.52 -1.06 -2.03
C SER A 18 5.78 -1.77 -2.54
N THR A 19 6.66 -1.05 -3.24
CA THR A 19 7.91 -1.60 -3.79
C THR A 19 9.05 -1.65 -2.77
N LEU A 20 8.82 -1.21 -1.52
CA LEU A 20 9.83 -1.26 -0.48
C LEU A 20 10.14 -2.69 -0.06
N LYS A 21 11.43 -2.98 0.09
CA LYS A 21 11.92 -4.20 0.72
C LYS A 21 11.81 -4.06 2.24
N VAL A 22 11.71 -5.19 2.93
CA VAL A 22 11.67 -5.24 4.41
C VAL A 22 12.85 -4.50 5.05
N SER A 23 14.05 -4.61 4.46
CA SER A 23 15.25 -3.89 4.93
C SER A 23 15.12 -2.37 4.79
N GLU A 24 14.49 -1.88 3.72
CA GLU A 24 14.23 -0.47 3.47
C GLU A 24 13.16 0.05 4.45
N ALA A 25 12.06 -0.69 4.63
CA ALA A 25 11.05 -0.38 5.62
C ALA A 25 11.62 -0.29 7.05
N SER A 26 12.56 -1.17 7.40
CA SER A 26 13.26 -1.12 8.70
C SER A 26 14.20 0.09 8.82
N ILE A 27 14.78 0.55 7.71
CA ILE A 27 15.57 1.79 7.68
C ILE A 27 14.65 2.99 7.92
N VAL A 28 13.50 3.06 7.25
CA VAL A 28 12.54 4.16 7.41
C VAL A 28 12.08 4.25 8.87
N GLN A 29 11.58 3.15 9.46
CA GLN A 29 11.14 3.11 10.86
C GLN A 29 12.16 3.70 11.85
N ARG A 30 13.43 3.33 11.70
CA ARG A 30 14.50 3.84 12.56
C ARG A 30 14.89 5.29 12.29
N THR A 31 14.62 5.79 11.09
CA THR A 31 14.99 7.14 10.68
C THR A 31 13.96 8.16 11.13
N VAL A 32 12.67 7.82 11.05
CA VAL A 32 11.56 8.69 11.46
C VAL A 32 11.04 8.39 12.87
N ASP A 33 11.57 7.36 13.53
CA ASP A 33 11.18 6.91 14.87
C ASP A 33 9.68 6.56 14.99
N MET A 34 9.14 5.91 13.96
CA MET A 34 7.75 5.44 13.89
C MET A 34 7.69 3.95 13.62
N LYS A 35 6.64 3.28 14.08
CA LYS A 35 6.38 1.89 13.70
C LYS A 35 5.88 1.82 12.26
N TRP A 36 6.09 0.69 11.59
CA TRP A 36 5.64 0.52 10.20
C TRP A 36 4.15 0.81 9.99
N GLN A 37 3.29 0.36 10.90
CA GLN A 37 1.84 0.62 10.80
C GLN A 37 1.49 2.11 10.94
N GLU A 38 2.23 2.84 11.78
CA GLU A 38 2.08 4.28 11.94
C GLU A 38 2.57 5.03 10.69
N ILE A 39 3.62 4.55 10.04
CA ILE A 39 4.07 5.08 8.75
C ILE A 39 3.00 4.89 7.67
N LEU A 40 2.42 3.69 7.55
CA LEU A 40 1.37 3.43 6.56
C LEU A 40 0.15 4.33 6.79
N ALA A 41 -0.33 4.43 8.04
CA ALA A 41 -1.42 5.33 8.41
C ALA A 41 -1.05 6.80 8.19
N GLY A 42 0.20 7.18 8.45
CA GLY A 42 0.73 8.51 8.21
C GLY A 42 0.71 8.86 6.73
N LEU A 43 1.07 7.92 5.85
CA LEU A 43 0.97 8.15 4.42
C LEU A 43 -0.49 8.43 3.99
N GLU A 44 -1.51 7.82 4.61
CA GLU A 44 -2.94 8.10 4.29
C GLU A 44 -3.37 9.52 4.71
N GLN A 45 -2.61 10.15 5.61
CA GLN A 45 -2.89 11.45 6.20
C GLN A 45 -1.88 12.52 5.75
N ASP A 46 -1.08 12.24 4.72
CA ASP A 46 0.01 13.12 4.25
C ASP A 46 1.00 13.52 5.37
N ASP A 47 1.35 12.57 6.24
CA ASP A 47 2.40 12.78 7.25
C ASP A 47 3.76 13.00 6.58
N LEU A 48 4.36 14.15 6.88
CA LEU A 48 5.58 14.61 6.21
C LEU A 48 6.78 13.70 6.48
N ASP A 49 6.91 13.18 7.70
CA ASP A 49 8.04 12.33 8.08
C ASP A 49 7.88 10.95 7.43
N ALA A 50 6.67 10.39 7.43
CA ALA A 50 6.35 9.16 6.71
C ALA A 50 6.68 9.28 5.21
N MET A 51 6.14 10.31 4.53
CA MET A 51 6.37 10.54 3.09
C MET A 51 7.86 10.75 2.77
N ARG A 52 8.54 11.63 3.53
CA ARG A 52 9.97 11.91 3.37
C ARG A 52 10.80 10.64 3.56
N GLY A 53 10.44 9.82 4.55
CA GLY A 53 11.09 8.56 4.87
C GLY A 53 11.10 7.60 3.69
N ILE A 54 9.92 7.40 3.09
CA ILE A 54 9.72 6.53 1.93
C ILE A 54 10.49 7.04 0.70
N ILE A 55 10.35 8.32 0.35
CA ILE A 55 11.04 8.89 -0.82
C ILE A 55 12.55 8.78 -0.65
N TRP A 56 13.07 9.15 0.53
CA TRP A 56 14.50 9.12 0.80
C TRP A 56 15.08 7.72 0.62
N VAL A 57 14.45 6.68 1.20
CA VAL A 57 15.00 5.33 1.11
C VAL A 57 14.97 4.80 -0.32
N ILE A 58 13.95 5.14 -1.11
CA ILE A 58 13.87 4.77 -2.52
C ILE A 58 14.95 5.52 -3.32
N ARG A 59 15.11 6.83 -3.12
CA ARG A 59 16.15 7.63 -3.79
C ARG A 59 17.57 7.12 -3.52
N LYS A 60 17.81 6.52 -2.35
CA LYS A 60 19.11 5.90 -2.05
C LYS A 60 19.48 4.73 -2.95
N ARG A 61 18.53 4.14 -3.70
CA ARG A 61 18.83 3.10 -4.70
C ARG A 61 19.69 3.65 -5.83
N SER A 62 19.39 4.87 -6.29
CA SER A 62 20.16 5.57 -7.33
C SER A 62 21.24 6.49 -6.76
N GLU A 63 21.07 6.99 -5.52
CA GLU A 63 21.98 7.91 -4.86
C GLU A 63 22.40 7.39 -3.46
N PRO A 64 23.26 6.36 -3.35
CA PRO A 64 23.55 5.71 -2.07
C PRO A 64 24.19 6.63 -1.01
N SER A 65 24.85 7.70 -1.45
CA SER A 65 25.48 8.72 -0.59
C SER A 65 24.50 9.73 0.01
N LEU A 66 23.24 9.77 -0.46
CA LEU A 66 22.23 10.70 0.02
C LEU A 66 21.97 10.52 1.52
N ARG A 67 22.25 11.57 2.29
CA ARG A 67 21.98 11.57 3.74
C ARG A 67 20.57 12.05 4.00
N TRP A 68 20.01 11.61 5.12
CA TRP A 68 18.66 12.02 5.53
C TRP A 68 18.51 13.54 5.64
N GLY A 69 19.46 14.19 6.31
CA GLY A 69 19.45 15.65 6.49
C GLY A 69 19.69 16.45 5.20
N ASP A 70 20.23 15.83 4.15
CA ASP A 70 20.43 16.49 2.85
C ASP A 70 19.16 16.43 1.98
N PHE A 71 18.24 15.50 2.29
CA PHE A 71 16.94 15.38 1.62
C PHE A 71 15.86 16.03 2.47
N ASP A 72 15.62 17.33 2.26
CA ASP A 72 14.66 18.14 3.02
C ASP A 72 13.65 18.82 2.08
N PRO A 73 12.64 18.08 1.59
CA PRO A 73 11.61 18.62 0.71
C PRO A 73 10.72 19.64 1.44
N GLY A 74 10.17 20.60 0.69
CA GLY A 74 9.21 21.55 1.22
C GLY A 74 7.90 20.88 1.64
N VAL A 75 7.17 21.48 2.58
CA VAL A 75 5.90 20.97 3.11
C VAL A 75 4.85 20.71 2.02
N LEU A 76 4.84 21.54 0.96
CA LEU A 76 3.91 21.43 -0.16
C LEU A 76 4.51 20.70 -1.37
N GLU A 77 5.72 20.15 -1.25
CA GLU A 77 6.39 19.43 -2.34
C GLU A 77 6.03 17.93 -2.33
N MET A 78 5.31 17.43 -1.33
CA MET A 78 4.95 16.02 -1.20
C MET A 78 3.45 15.86 -0.97
N THR A 79 2.86 14.86 -1.61
CA THR A 79 1.48 14.43 -1.39
C THR A 79 1.37 12.93 -1.64
N SER A 80 0.50 12.25 -0.92
CA SER A 80 0.16 10.85 -1.16
C SER A 80 -0.99 10.74 -2.17
N ARG A 81 -0.97 9.65 -2.95
CA ARG A 81 -1.99 9.29 -3.93
C ARG A 81 -2.27 7.79 -3.82
N MET A 82 -3.54 7.44 -3.90
CA MET A 82 -4.01 6.06 -3.88
C MET A 82 -3.62 5.35 -5.19
N ASP A 83 -3.08 4.14 -5.06
CA ASP A 83 -2.96 3.23 -6.21
C ASP A 83 -4.32 2.66 -6.63
N ASP A 84 -4.38 1.97 -7.77
CA ASP A 84 -5.62 1.41 -8.31
C ASP A 84 -6.37 0.52 -7.31
N GLY A 85 -5.63 -0.32 -6.57
CA GLY A 85 -6.22 -1.26 -5.64
C GLY A 85 -6.71 -0.58 -4.36
N GLU A 86 -6.00 0.46 -3.90
CA GLU A 86 -6.45 1.35 -2.83
C GLU A 86 -7.69 2.13 -3.24
N MET A 87 -7.73 2.63 -4.47
CA MET A 87 -8.87 3.36 -5.00
C MET A 87 -10.12 2.48 -5.05
N GLU A 88 -10.00 1.25 -5.55
CA GLU A 88 -11.11 0.28 -5.57
C GLU A 88 -11.64 -0.01 -4.15
N ARG A 89 -10.74 -0.22 -3.18
CA ARG A 89 -11.11 -0.44 -1.77
C ARG A 89 -11.79 0.79 -1.17
N TRP A 90 -11.26 1.98 -1.44
CA TRP A 90 -11.80 3.24 -0.95
C TRP A 90 -13.20 3.50 -1.53
N MET A 91 -13.39 3.34 -2.84
CA MET A 91 -14.70 3.48 -3.47
C MET A 91 -15.73 2.49 -2.89
N THR A 92 -15.34 1.22 -2.76
CA THR A 92 -16.21 0.19 -2.17
C THR A 92 -16.61 0.53 -0.73
N ALA A 93 -15.65 0.96 0.08
CA ALA A 93 -15.92 1.38 1.46
C ALA A 93 -16.80 2.63 1.51
N PHE A 94 -16.59 3.59 0.60
CA PHE A 94 -17.39 4.81 0.52
C PHE A 94 -18.84 4.51 0.16
N VAL A 95 -19.09 3.65 -0.82
CA VAL A 95 -20.44 3.20 -1.19
C VAL A 95 -21.12 2.48 -0.02
N ALA A 96 -20.40 1.57 0.65
CA ALA A 96 -20.94 0.82 1.79
C ALA A 96 -21.23 1.70 3.02
N ALA A 97 -20.49 2.79 3.20
CA ALA A 97 -20.67 3.75 4.30
C ALA A 97 -21.65 4.89 3.95
N SER A 98 -22.02 5.05 2.68
CA SER A 98 -22.98 6.05 2.25
C SER A 98 -24.37 5.70 2.76
N ASP A 99 -25.14 6.73 3.09
CA ASP A 99 -26.53 6.56 3.48
C ASP A 99 -27.31 5.83 2.38
N SER A 100 -28.17 4.89 2.75
CA SER A 100 -28.99 4.14 1.79
C SER A 100 -29.94 5.03 1.00
N ASP A 101 -30.17 6.25 1.49
CA ASP A 101 -31.04 7.25 0.87
C ASP A 101 -30.32 8.10 -0.19
N LEU A 102 -28.99 7.98 -0.32
CA LEU A 102 -28.24 8.67 -1.38
C LEU A 102 -28.37 7.92 -2.71
N GLU A 103 -28.91 8.60 -3.70
CA GLU A 103 -28.94 8.12 -5.08
C GLU A 103 -27.53 7.88 -5.61
N TRP A 104 -27.36 6.80 -6.38
CA TRP A 104 -26.08 6.42 -6.98
C TRP A 104 -25.43 7.57 -7.77
N GLU A 105 -26.22 8.37 -8.50
CA GLU A 105 -25.71 9.53 -9.24
C GLU A 105 -25.03 10.56 -8.33
N THR A 106 -25.53 10.73 -7.10
CA THR A 106 -24.94 11.65 -6.11
C THR A 106 -23.63 11.08 -5.58
N ILE A 107 -23.61 9.79 -5.23
CA ILE A 107 -22.40 9.08 -4.79
C ILE A 107 -21.32 9.13 -5.88
N HIS A 108 -21.69 8.82 -7.12
CA HIS A 108 -20.81 8.88 -8.29
C HIS A 108 -20.23 10.28 -8.46
N LYS A 109 -21.05 11.33 -8.39
CA LYS A 109 -20.58 12.72 -8.53
C LYS A 109 -19.61 13.12 -7.41
N ILE A 110 -19.86 12.68 -6.17
CA ILE A 110 -18.95 12.94 -5.05
C ILE A 110 -17.61 12.24 -5.28
N ILE A 111 -17.62 10.95 -5.64
CA ILE A 111 -16.39 10.21 -5.92
C ILE A 111 -15.62 10.85 -7.08
N ASP A 112 -16.29 11.08 -8.22
CA ASP A 112 -15.68 11.65 -9.43
C ASP A 112 -15.00 13.00 -9.16
N SER A 113 -15.63 13.85 -8.34
CA SER A 113 -15.05 15.16 -7.96
C SER A 113 -13.75 15.10 -7.16
N ARG A 114 -13.40 13.94 -6.58
CA ARG A 114 -12.19 13.75 -5.78
C ARG A 114 -11.12 12.95 -6.50
N ILE A 115 -11.44 12.30 -7.62
CA ILE A 115 -10.53 11.38 -8.32
C ILE A 115 -9.20 12.08 -8.66
N ASP A 116 -9.25 13.28 -9.21
CA ASP A 116 -8.05 14.02 -9.62
C ASP A 116 -7.15 14.44 -8.44
N ASP A 117 -7.68 14.45 -7.22
CA ASP A 117 -6.96 14.81 -6.00
C ASP A 117 -6.40 13.60 -5.26
N VAL A 118 -7.05 12.44 -5.37
CA VAL A 118 -6.69 11.25 -4.56
C VAL A 118 -6.03 10.15 -5.38
N ALA A 119 -6.37 9.98 -6.65
CA ALA A 119 -5.88 8.88 -7.46
C ALA A 119 -4.48 9.17 -8.03
N ALA A 120 -3.65 8.14 -8.08
CA ALA A 120 -2.38 8.18 -8.81
C ALA A 120 -2.60 8.08 -10.34
N ASP A 121 -3.64 7.34 -10.77
CA ASP A 121 -4.12 7.28 -12.15
C ASP A 121 -5.62 7.64 -12.21
N PRO A 122 -5.94 8.92 -12.47
CA PRO A 122 -7.32 9.40 -12.56
C PRO A 122 -8.16 8.69 -13.63
N GLU A 123 -7.57 8.36 -14.78
CA GLU A 123 -8.30 7.74 -15.89
C GLU A 123 -8.69 6.31 -15.54
N ARG A 124 -7.77 5.57 -14.92
CA ARG A 124 -8.05 4.22 -14.42
C ARG A 124 -9.10 4.24 -13.31
N ALA A 125 -9.03 5.20 -12.39
CA ALA A 125 -10.02 5.37 -11.34
C ALA A 125 -11.43 5.64 -11.92
N ARG A 126 -11.56 6.46 -12.96
CA ARG A 126 -12.85 6.70 -13.64
C ARG A 126 -13.42 5.44 -14.27
N VAL A 127 -12.57 4.60 -14.87
CA VAL A 127 -13.01 3.28 -15.41
C VAL A 127 -13.51 2.37 -14.29
N LEU A 128 -12.84 2.34 -13.14
CA LEU A 128 -13.29 1.58 -11.97
C LEU A 128 -14.63 2.08 -11.44
N LEU A 129 -14.81 3.41 -11.34
CA LEU A 129 -16.07 4.02 -10.92
C LEU A 129 -17.23 3.65 -11.84
N ALA A 130 -17.01 3.71 -13.17
CA ALA A 130 -18.02 3.36 -14.16
C ALA A 130 -18.41 1.87 -14.09
N ALA A 131 -17.45 0.98 -13.82
CA ALA A 131 -17.71 -0.45 -13.66
C ALA A 131 -18.53 -0.77 -12.40
N GLN A 132 -18.52 0.11 -11.41
CA GLN A 132 -19.24 -0.04 -10.14
C GLN A 132 -20.69 0.44 -10.21
N ALA A 133 -21.11 1.03 -11.34
CA ALA A 133 -22.49 1.43 -11.55
C ALA A 133 -23.44 0.24 -11.35
N PRO A 134 -24.55 0.42 -10.60
CA PRO A 134 -25.54 -0.64 -10.46
C PRO A 134 -26.01 -0.99 -11.87
N SER A 135 -25.80 -2.24 -12.27
CA SER A 135 -26.38 -2.72 -13.53
C SER A 135 -27.87 -2.45 -13.49
N PRO A 136 -28.49 -1.95 -14.57
CA PRO A 136 -29.93 -1.84 -14.63
C PRO A 136 -30.47 -3.23 -14.32
N LYS A 137 -31.12 -3.35 -13.17
CA LYS A 137 -31.79 -4.55 -12.70
C LYS A 137 -32.62 -5.04 -13.87
N ALA A 138 -32.23 -6.17 -14.45
CA ALA A 138 -33.04 -6.85 -15.44
C ALA A 138 -34.46 -6.89 -14.87
N GLU A 139 -35.40 -6.31 -15.62
CA GLU A 139 -36.81 -6.35 -15.29
C GLU A 139 -37.15 -7.78 -14.88
N ALA A 140 -37.84 -7.90 -13.74
CA ALA A 140 -38.39 -9.15 -13.28
C ALA A 140 -39.14 -9.82 -14.44
N PRO A 141 -38.90 -11.12 -14.74
CA PRO A 141 -39.85 -11.85 -15.55
C PRO A 141 -41.16 -11.94 -14.74
N GLU A 142 -42.12 -11.10 -15.11
CA GLU A 142 -43.51 -11.30 -14.77
C GLU A 142 -43.96 -12.69 -15.24
N GLN A 143 -44.45 -13.47 -14.27
CA GLN A 143 -45.53 -14.45 -14.35
C GLN A 143 -45.51 -15.51 -15.47
N GLY A 144 -45.53 -16.78 -15.03
CA GLY A 144 -46.47 -17.73 -15.62
C GLY A 144 -46.01 -19.18 -15.67
N SER A 145 -46.71 -20.01 -14.91
CA SER A 145 -46.95 -21.45 -15.14
C SER A 145 -45.99 -22.47 -14.51
N GLU A 146 -46.34 -22.86 -13.27
CA GLU A 146 -46.37 -24.27 -12.81
C GLU A 146 -47.49 -25.02 -13.58
N PRO A 147 -47.33 -26.28 -14.04
CA PRO A 147 -47.26 -27.45 -13.15
C PRO A 147 -46.28 -28.60 -13.51
N GLU A 148 -45.89 -29.32 -12.46
CA GLU A 148 -45.39 -30.71 -12.40
C GLU A 148 -46.31 -31.73 -13.13
N PRO A 149 -45.98 -33.04 -13.31
CA PRO A 149 -44.84 -33.82 -12.77
C PRO A 149 -44.18 -34.84 -13.76
N ALA A 150 -43.09 -35.47 -13.29
CA ALA A 150 -42.86 -36.94 -13.31
C ALA A 150 -41.47 -37.45 -13.77
N ALA A 151 -40.99 -38.39 -12.96
CA ALA A 151 -40.09 -39.52 -13.24
C ALA A 151 -38.56 -39.35 -13.04
N GLU A 152 -38.09 -39.80 -11.86
CA GLU A 152 -36.78 -40.45 -11.71
C GLU A 152 -36.76 -41.77 -12.53
N PRO A 153 -35.58 -42.33 -12.92
CA PRO A 153 -34.85 -43.17 -11.96
C PRO A 153 -33.30 -43.21 -12.10
N LYS A 154 -32.67 -43.38 -10.92
CA LYS A 154 -31.53 -44.27 -10.60
C LYS A 154 -30.19 -44.10 -11.32
N THR A 155 -29.13 -43.99 -10.51
CA THR A 155 -27.85 -44.77 -10.49
C THR A 155 -26.85 -43.90 -9.71
N GLY A 156 -26.13 -44.32 -8.67
CA GLY A 156 -25.91 -45.57 -7.98
C GLY A 156 -24.74 -45.31 -6.99
N GLU A 157 -24.83 -45.90 -5.80
CA GLU A 157 -23.73 -46.36 -4.94
C GLU A 157 -22.56 -45.40 -4.56
N ASP A 158 -22.59 -44.97 -3.27
CA ASP A 158 -21.45 -44.89 -2.33
C ASP A 158 -20.51 -46.14 -2.40
N PRO A 159 -19.24 -46.17 -1.88
CA PRO A 159 -18.65 -45.33 -0.81
C PRO A 159 -17.14 -44.92 -0.97
N SER A 160 -16.67 -43.96 -0.13
CA SER A 160 -15.50 -43.98 0.81
C SER A 160 -14.22 -44.83 0.53
N PRO A 161 -13.06 -44.70 1.24
CA PRO A 161 -12.25 -43.56 1.74
C PRO A 161 -10.68 -43.68 1.53
N SER A 162 -9.95 -42.59 1.81
CA SER A 162 -8.57 -42.54 2.39
C SER A 162 -7.34 -43.05 1.57
N PRO A 163 -6.09 -43.03 2.10
CA PRO A 163 -5.22 -41.89 2.43
C PRO A 163 -3.74 -42.08 1.93
N THR A 164 -2.92 -41.03 1.75
CA THR A 164 -1.42 -41.14 1.68
C THR A 164 -0.87 -39.70 1.85
N SER A 165 -0.27 -39.23 2.95
CA SER A 165 0.86 -39.65 3.80
C SER A 165 2.24 -39.70 3.11
N SER A 166 3.19 -39.02 3.74
CA SER A 166 4.66 -39.08 3.59
C SER A 166 5.27 -38.18 2.51
N GLU A 167 6.36 -37.42 2.72
CA GLU A 167 7.26 -37.19 3.87
C GLU A 167 8.18 -35.97 3.52
N PRO A 168 8.96 -35.45 4.49
CA PRO A 168 9.75 -34.22 4.35
C PRO A 168 11.15 -34.48 3.77
N GLY A 169 11.58 -33.62 2.84
CA GLY A 169 12.95 -33.61 2.31
C GLY A 169 13.79 -32.54 2.97
N THR A 170 14.60 -32.90 3.97
CA THR A 170 15.83 -32.20 4.33
C THR A 170 16.95 -32.59 3.37
N PRO A 171 17.77 -31.63 2.94
CA PRO A 171 19.20 -31.87 2.92
C PRO A 171 19.99 -30.77 3.65
N THR A 172 20.57 -31.19 4.76
CA THR A 172 21.94 -31.01 5.27
C THR A 172 22.96 -30.21 4.43
N SER A 173 23.86 -29.52 5.17
CA SER A 173 25.23 -29.07 4.81
C SER A 173 25.35 -27.67 4.18
N ALA A 174 26.29 -26.80 4.56
CA ALA A 174 27.45 -26.90 5.43
C ALA A 174 27.83 -25.53 6.02
N SER A 175 28.44 -25.59 7.21
CA SER A 175 29.12 -24.53 7.94
C SER A 175 30.12 -23.72 7.09
N SER A 176 30.29 -22.43 7.40
CA SER A 176 31.59 -21.94 7.91
C SER A 176 31.52 -20.52 8.49
N PRO A 177 32.21 -20.27 9.62
CA PRO A 177 32.29 -18.98 10.31
C PRO A 177 33.47 -18.15 9.84
N THR A 178 33.33 -16.83 9.79
CA THR A 178 34.48 -15.93 9.90
C THR A 178 34.15 -14.75 10.80
N SER A 179 34.71 -14.81 12.00
CA SER A 179 34.98 -13.69 12.89
C SER A 179 35.75 -12.58 12.16
N SER A 180 35.38 -11.33 12.42
CA SER A 180 36.33 -10.20 12.38
C SER A 180 35.82 -9.08 13.28
N THR A 181 36.27 -9.14 14.53
CA THR A 181 36.36 -8.01 15.45
C THR A 181 37.44 -7.05 14.95
N SER A 182 37.11 -5.76 14.77
CA SER A 182 38.13 -4.71 14.71
C SER A 182 37.67 -3.41 15.36
N ARG A 183 38.19 -3.24 16.58
CA ARG A 183 38.77 -2.02 17.17
C ARG A 183 38.01 -0.70 17.03
N ARG A 184 37.25 -0.44 18.09
CA ARG A 184 37.09 0.84 18.81
C ARG A 184 38.33 1.75 18.69
N LYS A 185 38.20 2.91 18.03
CA LYS A 185 39.06 4.08 18.29
C LYS A 185 38.33 5.00 19.27
N LYS A 186 38.81 5.01 20.52
CA LYS A 186 38.70 6.15 21.44
C LYS A 186 39.75 7.17 21.03
N SER A 187 39.40 8.46 21.07
CA SER A 187 40.23 9.68 21.23
C SER A 187 39.46 10.84 20.58
N THR A 188 39.27 12.03 21.15
CA THR A 188 39.73 12.65 22.40
C THR A 188 38.85 13.88 22.60
N THR A 189 38.39 14.11 23.81
CA THR A 189 37.75 15.35 24.27
C THR A 189 38.80 16.47 24.31
N SER A 190 38.54 17.59 23.63
CA SER A 190 39.26 18.85 23.83
C SER A 190 38.29 19.87 24.42
N THR A 191 38.23 19.92 25.74
CA THR A 191 37.75 21.09 26.47
C THR A 191 38.87 22.13 26.46
N SER A 192 38.62 23.31 25.88
CA SER A 192 39.43 24.49 26.14
C SER A 192 38.53 25.58 26.70
N SER A 193 38.77 25.81 27.98
CA SER A 193 38.15 26.80 28.84
C SER A 193 38.82 28.17 28.62
N THR A 194 38.01 29.21 28.80
CA THR A 194 38.37 30.52 29.41
C THR A 194 39.53 31.34 28.84
N SER A 195 39.21 32.56 28.39
CA SER A 195 39.83 33.76 28.98
C SER A 195 38.98 35.00 28.70
N THR A 196 38.52 35.57 29.80
CA THR A 196 37.96 36.91 29.96
C THR A 196 39.04 37.94 29.67
N THR A 197 38.69 39.02 28.97
CA THR A 197 39.25 40.36 29.21
C THR A 197 38.20 41.39 28.87
#